data_AF-A0A7S2USH4-F1
#
_entry.id   AF-A0A7S2USH4-F1
#
_cell.length_a   1.000
_cell.length_b   1.000
_cell.length_c   1.000
_cell.angle_alpha   90.00
_cell.angle_beta   90.00
_cell.angle_gamma   90.00
#
_symmetry.space_group_name_H-M   'P 1'
#
loop_
_entity.id
_entity.type
_entity.pdbx_description
1 polymer ?
#
loop_
_entity_poly.entity_id
_entity_poly.type
_entity_poly.pdbx_seq_one_letter_code
_entity_poly.pdbx_strand_id
1 'polypeptide(L)'
;MRIAEERWDDVVLREPPPPPKGREDQEDVPELSQEKSKLGLGEVYEKQYMKQTLQIEEADPRAKDKEEMTKLFRKLSYKLDSLTHFHFTPKPVMPESEVRVQVPALVMEEVLPLGVSAEQAQAPEATAKHQRGARDGKLVSKEELDQDDRQRIRAGKKAARRKDRRRRESNKKLAIQANPGLGNPYAKDKLLESLKASNVIDSTKDQKSGKAGKEYTSSTQFFAKLQQDVASQVGSVGNSQKKRKREDQAAKSSSFKL
;
A
#
# COMPACT_ATOMS: atom_id res chain seq x y z
N MET A 1 12.14 30.41 12.57
CA MET A 1 10.95 30.94 13.28
C MET A 1 10.00 29.79 13.57
N ARG A 2 9.57 29.57 14.82
CA ARG A 2 8.80 28.37 15.24
C ARG A 2 7.57 28.07 14.36
N ILE A 3 6.84 29.12 13.95
CA ILE A 3 5.64 29.03 13.10
C ILE A 3 5.99 28.58 11.67
N ALA A 4 7.09 29.11 11.10
CA ALA A 4 7.52 28.75 9.74
C ALA A 4 8.08 27.32 9.67
N GLU A 5 8.64 26.83 10.78
CA GLU A 5 9.19 25.47 10.91
C GLU A 5 8.14 24.45 11.37
N GLU A 6 6.89 24.85 11.61
CA GLU A 6 5.81 24.02 12.17
C GLU A 6 6.20 23.28 13.46
N ARG A 7 7.06 23.91 14.29
CA ARG A 7 7.55 23.34 15.55
C ARG A 7 6.66 23.81 16.70
N TRP A 8 5.69 22.97 17.04
CA TRP A 8 4.72 23.19 18.11
C TRP A 8 5.06 22.30 19.30
N ASP A 9 5.05 22.89 20.50
CA ASP A 9 5.26 22.19 21.77
C ASP A 9 3.91 21.76 22.42
N ASP A 10 2.82 21.82 21.64
CA ASP A 10 1.47 21.47 22.10
C ASP A 10 1.31 19.96 22.28
N VAL A 11 0.49 19.56 23.27
CA VAL A 11 0.18 18.15 23.51
C VAL A 11 -0.65 17.61 22.34
N VAL A 12 -0.10 16.62 21.62
CA VAL A 12 -0.80 15.93 20.54
C VAL A 12 -1.90 15.05 21.12
N LEU A 13 -3.06 15.01 20.46
CA LEU A 13 -4.12 14.06 20.79
C LEU A 13 -3.58 12.64 20.67
N ARG A 14 -3.50 11.95 21.81
CA ARG A 14 -3.19 10.51 21.81
C ARG A 14 -4.38 9.81 21.14
N GLU A 15 -4.15 9.23 19.96
CA GLU A 15 -5.11 8.28 19.42
C GLU A 15 -5.36 7.23 20.50
N PRO A 16 -6.63 6.82 20.74
CA PRO A 16 -6.88 5.69 21.63
C PRO A 16 -5.94 4.57 21.16
N PRO A 17 -5.21 3.91 22.08
CA PRO A 17 -4.29 2.86 21.67
C PRO A 17 -5.07 1.97 20.71
N PRO A 18 -4.52 1.68 19.51
CA PRO A 18 -5.20 0.77 18.60
C PRO A 18 -5.59 -0.46 19.42
N PRO A 19 -6.79 -1.04 19.20
CA PRO A 19 -7.16 -2.28 19.86
C PRO A 19 -5.95 -3.21 19.77
N PRO A 20 -5.67 -4.05 20.78
CA PRO A 20 -4.45 -4.87 20.84
C PRO A 20 -4.41 -5.86 19.67
N LYS A 21 -4.13 -5.33 18.47
CA LYS A 21 -3.67 -6.02 17.28
C LYS A 21 -2.23 -6.30 17.63
N GLY A 22 -2.04 -7.41 18.32
CA GLY A 22 -0.71 -7.81 18.75
C GLY A 22 0.11 -8.05 17.49
N ARG A 23 1.00 -7.14 17.11
CA ARG A 23 2.08 -7.36 16.12
C ARG A 23 1.70 -8.08 14.81
N GLU A 24 0.43 -8.20 14.42
CA GLU A 24 0.02 -8.95 13.23
C GLU A 24 0.52 -8.30 11.93
N ASP A 25 0.84 -7.00 11.97
CA ASP A 25 1.43 -6.26 10.84
C ASP A 25 2.96 -6.38 10.76
N GLN A 26 3.62 -6.99 11.77
CA GLN A 26 4.93 -7.60 11.53
C GLN A 26 4.61 -8.97 10.95
N GLU A 27 4.60 -9.06 9.62
CA GLU A 27 4.65 -10.34 8.93
C GLU A 27 5.78 -11.16 9.58
N ASP A 28 5.42 -12.08 10.47
CA ASP A 28 6.37 -13.01 11.07
C ASP A 28 7.05 -13.69 9.89
N VAL A 29 8.35 -13.43 9.73
CA VAL A 29 9.12 -14.01 8.64
C VAL A 29 8.89 -15.51 8.70
N PRO A 30 8.29 -16.13 7.67
CA PRO A 30 7.86 -17.51 7.77
C PRO A 30 9.09 -18.37 8.05
N GLU A 31 9.12 -19.00 9.22
CA GLU A 31 10.19 -19.89 9.61
C GLU A 31 10.24 -21.05 8.62
N LEU A 32 11.31 -21.12 7.83
CA LEU A 32 11.54 -22.19 6.88
C LEU A 32 11.96 -23.45 7.63
N SER A 33 11.07 -24.44 7.69
CA SER A 33 11.43 -25.77 8.19
C SER A 33 12.42 -26.44 7.24
N GLN A 34 13.48 -27.02 7.81
CA GLN A 34 14.50 -27.79 7.09
C GLN A 34 14.18 -29.28 7.03
N GLU A 35 13.05 -29.69 7.61
CA GLU A 35 12.56 -31.06 7.54
C GLU A 35 12.02 -31.37 6.13
N LYS A 36 12.04 -32.64 5.75
CA LYS A 36 11.45 -33.09 4.49
C LYS A 36 9.94 -32.80 4.50
N SER A 37 9.42 -32.31 3.39
CA SER A 37 7.98 -32.04 3.24
C SER A 37 7.16 -33.30 3.50
N LYS A 38 6.14 -33.17 4.35
CA LYS A 38 5.13 -34.22 4.59
C LYS A 38 4.14 -34.34 3.43
N LEU A 39 3.99 -33.29 2.63
CA LEU A 39 3.07 -33.19 1.50
C LEU A 39 3.79 -33.44 0.17
N GLY A 40 3.11 -34.10 -0.76
CA GLY A 40 3.60 -34.31 -2.13
C GLY A 40 3.49 -33.05 -3.00
N LEU A 41 4.20 -33.02 -4.13
CA LEU A 41 4.17 -31.88 -5.07
C LEU A 41 2.75 -31.60 -5.61
N GLY A 42 1.97 -32.66 -5.90
CA GLY A 42 0.59 -32.54 -6.38
C GLY A 42 -0.34 -31.85 -5.37
N GLU A 43 -0.24 -32.22 -4.08
CA GLU A 43 -1.05 -31.64 -3.00
C GLU A 43 -0.69 -30.16 -2.75
N VAL A 44 0.58 -29.80 -2.90
CA VAL A 44 1.02 -28.39 -2.81
C VAL A 44 0.39 -27.56 -3.92
N TYR A 45 0.33 -28.09 -5.15
CA TYR A 45 -0.33 -27.41 -6.27
C TYR A 45 -1.83 -27.27 -6.05
N GLU A 46 -2.51 -28.32 -5.58
CA GLU A 46 -3.95 -28.26 -5.27
C GLU A 46 -4.24 -27.16 -4.22
N LYS A 47 -3.47 -27.14 -3.13
CA LYS A 47 -3.60 -26.13 -2.07
C LYS A 47 -3.33 -24.72 -2.57
N GLN A 48 -2.31 -24.52 -3.40
CA GLN A 48 -2.03 -23.21 -4.00
C GLN A 48 -3.15 -22.76 -4.94
N TYR A 49 -3.71 -23.68 -5.74
CA TYR A 49 -4.84 -23.39 -6.61
C TYR A 49 -6.08 -23.00 -5.82
N MET A 50 -6.41 -23.72 -4.73
CA MET A 50 -7.51 -23.36 -3.83
C MET A 50 -7.30 -22.00 -3.17
N LYS A 51 -6.07 -21.68 -2.72
CA LYS A 51 -5.73 -20.36 -2.19
C LYS A 51 -5.95 -19.25 -3.20
N GLN A 52 -5.54 -19.45 -4.46
CA GLN A 52 -5.67 -18.43 -5.50
C GLN A 52 -7.12 -18.25 -5.98
N THR A 53 -7.88 -19.33 -6.09
CA THR A 53 -9.24 -19.30 -6.65
C THR A 53 -10.31 -18.98 -5.62
N LEU A 54 -10.18 -19.52 -4.41
CA LEU A 54 -11.18 -19.41 -3.34
C LEU A 54 -10.75 -18.43 -2.23
N GLN A 55 -9.51 -17.90 -2.26
CA GLN A 55 -8.95 -17.06 -1.18
C GLN A 55 -9.01 -17.71 0.20
N ILE A 56 -9.05 -19.05 0.25
CA ILE A 56 -9.03 -19.79 1.51
C ILE A 56 -7.58 -19.82 1.98
N GLU A 57 -7.24 -18.96 2.93
CA GLU A 57 -5.94 -19.02 3.60
C GLU A 57 -5.83 -20.31 4.42
N GLU A 58 -4.63 -20.87 4.49
CA GLU A 58 -4.37 -22.01 5.37
C GLU A 58 -4.54 -21.55 6.82
N ALA A 59 -5.35 -22.29 7.59
CA ALA A 59 -5.55 -22.00 8.99
C ALA A 59 -4.20 -22.01 9.74
N ASP A 60 -3.90 -20.92 10.44
CA ASP A 60 -2.75 -20.82 11.34
C ASP A 60 -2.80 -22.01 12.31
N PRO A 61 -1.77 -22.89 12.37
CA PRO A 61 -1.78 -24.04 13.28
C PRO A 61 -1.93 -23.60 14.75
N ARG A 62 -1.53 -22.36 15.07
CA ARG A 62 -1.68 -21.75 16.41
C ARG A 62 -3.09 -21.21 16.67
N ALA A 63 -4.00 -21.20 15.69
CA ALA A 63 -5.36 -20.71 15.87
C ALA A 63 -6.12 -21.49 16.95
N LYS A 64 -5.95 -22.82 16.98
CA LYS A 64 -6.55 -23.69 18.00
C LYS A 64 -6.04 -23.35 19.40
N ASP A 65 -4.73 -23.21 19.54
CA ASP A 65 -4.10 -22.83 20.82
C ASP A 65 -4.57 -21.44 21.26
N LYS A 66 -4.67 -20.47 20.34
CA LYS A 66 -5.21 -19.13 20.61
C LYS A 66 -6.66 -19.20 21.10
N GLU A 67 -7.50 -20.04 20.49
CA GLU A 67 -8.88 -20.26 20.94
C GLU A 67 -8.96 -20.91 22.33
N GLU A 68 -8.11 -21.88 22.61
CA GLU A 68 -8.06 -22.53 23.94
C GLU A 68 -7.60 -21.56 25.02
N MET A 69 -6.55 -20.81 24.76
CA MET A 69 -6.02 -19.80 25.67
C MET A 69 -7.05 -18.68 25.94
N THR A 70 -7.79 -18.23 24.92
CA THR A 70 -8.86 -17.24 25.11
C THR A 70 -10.02 -17.80 25.95
N LYS A 71 -10.40 -19.08 25.75
CA LYS A 71 -11.41 -19.75 26.59
C LYS A 71 -10.95 -19.85 28.05
N LEU A 72 -9.70 -20.25 28.29
CA LEU A 72 -9.13 -20.34 29.65
C LEU A 72 -9.04 -18.96 30.32
N PHE A 73 -8.59 -17.94 29.58
CA PHE A 73 -8.50 -16.57 30.06
C PHE A 73 -9.87 -15.99 30.43
N ARG A 74 -10.91 -16.25 29.63
CA ARG A 74 -12.30 -15.87 29.95
C ARG A 74 -12.79 -16.55 31.24
N LYS A 75 -12.51 -17.85 31.41
CA LYS A 75 -12.87 -18.59 32.63
C LYS A 75 -12.15 -18.05 33.87
N LEU A 76 -10.85 -17.76 33.73
CA LEU A 76 -10.03 -17.23 34.82
C LEU A 76 -10.47 -15.82 35.23
N SER A 77 -10.66 -14.91 34.26
CA SER A 77 -11.16 -13.55 34.54
C SER A 77 -12.51 -13.57 35.24
N TYR A 78 -13.46 -14.40 34.78
CA TYR A 78 -14.76 -14.53 35.44
C TYR A 78 -14.65 -14.98 36.91
N LYS A 79 -13.76 -15.95 37.21
CA LYS A 79 -13.53 -16.40 38.59
C LYS A 79 -12.91 -15.29 39.44
N LEU A 80 -11.95 -14.54 38.91
CA LEU A 80 -11.34 -13.42 39.63
C LEU A 80 -12.35 -12.30 39.88
N ASP A 81 -13.16 -11.95 38.88
CA ASP A 81 -14.19 -10.93 38.98
C ASP A 81 -15.25 -11.33 40.03
N SER A 82 -15.62 -12.61 40.10
CA SER A 82 -16.52 -13.11 41.16
C SER A 82 -15.91 -13.05 42.56
N LEU A 83 -14.60 -13.30 42.68
CA LEU A 83 -13.88 -13.27 43.96
C LEU A 83 -13.79 -11.85 44.52
N THR A 84 -13.67 -10.85 43.65
CA THR A 84 -13.59 -9.43 44.01
C THR A 84 -14.95 -8.74 44.11
N HIS A 85 -16.07 -9.47 44.21
CA HIS A 85 -17.43 -8.93 44.24
C HIS A 85 -17.73 -8.01 43.04
N PHE A 86 -17.18 -8.33 41.86
CA PHE A 86 -17.32 -7.55 40.64
C PHE A 86 -16.82 -6.10 40.75
N HIS A 87 -15.92 -5.80 41.68
CA HIS A 87 -15.19 -4.53 41.73
C HIS A 87 -13.92 -4.60 40.88
N PHE A 88 -14.08 -4.50 39.56
CA PHE A 88 -12.97 -4.57 38.60
C PHE A 88 -12.99 -3.41 37.62
N THR A 89 -11.86 -3.15 36.96
CA THR A 89 -11.80 -2.21 35.83
C THR A 89 -12.42 -2.86 34.60
N PRO A 90 -13.46 -2.29 33.98
CA PRO A 90 -14.14 -2.89 32.85
C PRO A 90 -13.15 -3.19 31.72
N LYS A 91 -13.43 -4.26 30.96
CA LYS A 91 -12.59 -4.68 29.83
C LYS A 91 -12.46 -3.53 28.82
N PRO A 92 -11.28 -3.34 28.21
CA PRO A 92 -11.11 -2.30 27.20
C PRO A 92 -12.05 -2.54 26.02
N VAL A 93 -12.62 -1.47 25.48
CA VAL A 93 -13.55 -1.54 24.35
C VAL A 93 -12.81 -2.05 23.12
N MET A 94 -13.15 -3.26 22.68
CA MET A 94 -12.70 -3.80 21.40
C MET A 94 -13.76 -3.54 20.33
N PRO A 95 -13.37 -3.19 19.08
CA PRO A 95 -14.32 -3.05 18.00
C PRO A 95 -14.87 -4.43 17.63
N GLU A 96 -16.09 -4.73 18.08
CA GLU A 96 -16.82 -5.94 17.72
C GLU A 96 -17.72 -5.64 16.52
N SER A 97 -17.67 -6.46 15.47
CA SER A 97 -18.54 -6.34 14.30
C SER A 97 -19.64 -7.39 14.35
N GLU A 98 -20.86 -6.97 14.70
CA GLU A 98 -22.04 -7.83 14.65
C GLU A 98 -22.69 -7.75 13.26
N VAL A 99 -22.88 -8.91 12.62
CA VAL A 99 -23.68 -9.01 11.40
C VAL A 99 -25.11 -9.38 11.80
N ARG A 100 -26.04 -8.43 11.69
CA ARG A 100 -27.46 -8.66 11.95
C ARG A 100 -28.16 -9.08 10.66
N VAL A 101 -28.94 -10.14 10.72
CA VAL A 101 -29.74 -10.63 9.60
C VAL A 101 -31.04 -9.82 9.52
N GLN A 102 -31.58 -9.61 8.32
CA GLN A 102 -32.89 -8.97 8.13
C GLN A 102 -33.99 -9.92 8.62
N VAL A 103 -34.49 -9.66 9.82
CA VAL A 103 -35.53 -10.45 10.47
C VAL A 103 -36.62 -9.50 11.00
N PRO A 104 -37.91 -9.89 10.99
CA PRO A 104 -38.94 -9.14 11.69
C PRO A 104 -38.59 -8.92 13.17
N ALA A 105 -38.97 -7.76 13.72
CA ALA A 105 -38.66 -7.43 15.12
C ALA A 105 -39.17 -8.51 16.10
N LEU A 106 -40.34 -9.07 15.80
CA LEU A 106 -40.99 -10.14 16.57
C LEU A 106 -40.10 -11.36 16.83
N VAL A 107 -39.21 -11.74 15.90
CA VAL A 107 -38.38 -12.95 16.07
C VAL A 107 -37.28 -12.74 17.11
N MET A 108 -36.89 -11.49 17.35
CA MET A 108 -35.91 -11.15 18.39
C MET A 108 -36.57 -11.02 19.77
N GLU A 109 -37.90 -10.97 19.83
CA GLU A 109 -38.66 -10.86 21.08
C GLU A 109 -38.91 -12.24 21.71
N GLU A 110 -39.29 -12.22 22.99
CA GLU A 110 -39.70 -13.42 23.71
C GLU A 110 -41.00 -13.99 23.12
N VAL A 111 -41.13 -15.32 23.13
CA VAL A 111 -42.32 -16.02 22.62
C VAL A 111 -43.47 -15.86 23.61
N LEU A 112 -44.15 -14.71 23.55
CA LEU A 112 -45.37 -14.43 24.29
C LEU A 112 -46.55 -14.31 23.30
N PRO A 113 -47.73 -14.86 23.61
CA PRO A 113 -48.88 -14.87 22.70
C PRO A 113 -49.55 -13.50 22.48
N LEU A 114 -48.94 -12.40 22.93
CA LEU A 114 -49.50 -11.05 22.95
C LEU A 114 -48.92 -10.12 21.87
N GLY A 115 -47.86 -10.54 21.16
CA GLY A 115 -47.13 -9.70 20.22
C GLY A 115 -47.68 -9.72 18.79
N VAL A 116 -48.11 -8.57 18.29
CA VAL A 116 -48.29 -8.31 16.85
C VAL A 116 -47.46 -7.09 16.46
N SER A 117 -46.27 -7.32 15.89
CA SER A 117 -45.45 -6.25 15.32
C SER A 117 -45.12 -6.57 13.86
N ALA A 118 -45.43 -5.64 12.96
CA ALA A 118 -45.13 -5.73 11.53
C ALA A 118 -43.80 -5.05 11.14
N GLU A 119 -43.05 -4.55 12.14
CA GLU A 119 -41.83 -3.80 11.91
C GLU A 119 -40.62 -4.71 11.65
N GLN A 120 -39.72 -4.25 10.78
CA GLN A 120 -38.45 -4.93 10.52
C GLN A 120 -37.38 -4.42 11.48
N ALA A 121 -36.49 -5.29 11.94
CA ALA A 121 -35.41 -4.91 12.86
C ALA A 121 -34.36 -3.96 12.23
N GLN A 122 -34.28 -3.91 10.89
CA GLN A 122 -33.32 -3.10 10.16
C GLN A 122 -33.97 -1.81 9.64
N ALA A 123 -33.27 -0.69 9.80
CA ALA A 123 -33.72 0.60 9.30
C ALA A 123 -33.84 0.61 7.76
N PRO A 124 -34.82 1.33 7.17
CA PRO A 124 -35.01 1.40 5.73
C PRO A 124 -33.79 1.96 4.98
N GLU A 125 -32.99 2.81 5.61
CA GLU A 125 -31.74 3.32 5.00
C GLU A 125 -30.67 2.24 4.82
N ALA A 126 -30.68 1.19 5.65
CA ALA A 126 -29.71 0.12 5.54
C ALA A 126 -30.08 -0.87 4.42
N THR A 127 -31.36 -1.02 4.10
CA THR A 127 -31.84 -1.82 2.95
C THR A 127 -31.82 -0.99 1.65
N ALA A 128 -32.22 0.28 1.71
CA ALA A 128 -32.26 1.21 0.59
C ALA A 128 -31.37 2.44 0.88
N LYS A 129 -30.07 2.32 0.59
CA LYS A 129 -29.18 3.48 0.60
C LYS A 129 -29.42 4.32 -0.65
N HIS A 130 -29.57 5.62 -0.49
CA HIS A 130 -29.52 6.56 -1.60
C HIS A 130 -28.21 6.38 -2.38
N GLN A 131 -28.30 6.36 -3.71
CA GLN A 131 -27.14 6.17 -4.57
C GLN A 131 -26.11 7.29 -4.39
N ARG A 132 -24.82 6.95 -4.51
CA ARG A 132 -23.71 7.90 -4.34
C ARG A 132 -23.86 9.07 -5.33
N GLY A 133 -24.07 10.27 -4.79
CA GLY A 133 -24.24 11.49 -5.59
C GLY A 133 -25.65 12.08 -5.52
N ALA A 134 -26.63 11.33 -5.02
CA ALA A 134 -27.92 11.90 -4.65
C ALA A 134 -27.74 12.82 -3.43
N ARG A 135 -28.03 14.11 -3.58
CA ARG A 135 -28.22 15.01 -2.44
C ARG A 135 -29.71 14.97 -2.10
N ASP A 136 -30.03 14.78 -0.82
CA ASP A 136 -31.41 14.74 -0.32
C ASP A 136 -32.31 13.71 -1.04
N GLY A 137 -31.70 12.61 -1.49
CA GLY A 137 -32.38 11.51 -2.17
C GLY A 137 -32.78 11.75 -3.63
N LYS A 138 -32.50 12.94 -4.19
CA LYS A 138 -32.75 13.25 -5.60
C LYS A 138 -31.51 12.96 -6.44
N LEU A 139 -31.67 12.08 -7.43
CA LEU A 139 -30.68 11.87 -8.47
C LEU A 139 -30.93 12.90 -9.57
N VAL A 140 -30.01 13.86 -9.69
CA VAL A 140 -30.04 14.89 -10.74
C VAL A 140 -28.97 14.55 -11.76
N SER A 141 -29.34 14.50 -13.03
CA SER A 141 -28.37 14.29 -14.11
C SER A 141 -27.45 15.51 -14.23
N LYS A 142 -26.25 15.31 -14.80
CA LYS A 142 -25.32 16.43 -15.04
C LYS A 142 -25.90 17.45 -16.02
N GLU A 143 -26.76 17.03 -16.92
CA GLU A 143 -27.37 17.84 -17.98
C GLU A 143 -28.42 18.81 -17.41
N GLU A 144 -29.19 18.35 -16.43
CA GLU A 144 -30.24 19.11 -15.73
C GLU A 144 -29.67 20.07 -14.68
N LEU A 145 -28.39 19.93 -14.36
CA LEU A 145 -27.75 20.70 -13.31
C LEU A 145 -27.40 22.11 -13.80
N ASP A 146 -27.85 23.12 -13.06
CA ASP A 146 -27.52 24.52 -13.33
C ASP A 146 -26.01 24.82 -13.18
N GLN A 147 -25.56 25.91 -13.80
CA GLN A 147 -24.16 26.30 -13.78
C GLN A 147 -23.65 26.57 -12.34
N ASP A 148 -24.47 27.18 -11.49
CA ASP A 148 -24.10 27.47 -10.10
C ASP A 148 -24.00 26.20 -9.26
N ASP A 149 -24.92 25.26 -9.47
CA ASP A 149 -24.88 23.96 -8.83
C ASP A 149 -23.66 23.13 -9.26
N ARG A 150 -23.29 23.17 -10.55
CA ARG A 150 -22.05 22.56 -11.05
C ARG A 150 -20.81 23.15 -10.38
N GLN A 151 -20.78 24.47 -10.14
CA GLN A 151 -19.68 25.12 -9.42
C GLN A 151 -19.64 24.67 -7.95
N ARG A 152 -20.79 24.63 -7.28
CA ARG A 152 -20.93 24.19 -5.89
C ARG A 152 -20.46 22.76 -5.68
N ILE A 153 -20.83 21.84 -6.57
CA ILE A 153 -20.38 20.44 -6.52
C ILE A 153 -18.86 20.34 -6.72
N ARG A 154 -18.29 21.06 -7.69
CA ARG A 154 -16.84 21.09 -7.91
C ARG A 154 -16.09 21.64 -6.71
N ALA A 155 -16.57 22.74 -6.12
CA ALA A 155 -16.01 23.33 -4.91
C ALA A 155 -16.07 22.36 -3.73
N GLY A 156 -17.21 21.70 -3.50
CA GLY A 156 -17.36 20.68 -2.47
C GLY A 156 -16.42 19.49 -2.64
N LYS A 157 -16.27 18.98 -3.87
CA LYS A 157 -15.32 17.91 -4.18
C LYS A 157 -13.87 18.33 -3.97
N LYS A 158 -13.51 19.56 -4.33
CA LYS A 158 -12.18 20.14 -4.09
C LYS A 158 -11.91 20.30 -2.58
N ALA A 159 -12.90 20.76 -1.82
CA ALA A 159 -12.81 20.91 -0.37
C ALA A 159 -12.64 19.56 0.33
N ALA A 160 -13.44 18.55 -0.05
CA ALA A 160 -13.32 17.19 0.49
C ALA A 160 -11.95 16.58 0.21
N ARG A 161 -11.44 16.71 -1.03
CA ARG A 161 -10.08 16.27 -1.41
C ARG A 161 -9.00 17.00 -0.62
N ARG A 162 -9.14 18.32 -0.39
CA ARG A 162 -8.20 19.11 0.40
C ARG A 162 -8.21 18.66 1.87
N LYS A 163 -9.38 18.36 2.45
CA LYS A 163 -9.53 17.83 3.81
C LYS A 163 -8.87 16.46 3.94
N ASP A 164 -9.12 15.55 3.00
CA ASP A 164 -8.53 14.21 3.00
C ASP A 164 -7.00 14.27 2.84
N ARG A 165 -6.49 15.09 1.92
CA ARG A 165 -5.04 15.29 1.76
C ARG A 165 -4.40 15.84 3.04
N ARG A 166 -5.01 16.86 3.67
CA ARG A 166 -4.53 17.40 4.95
C ARG A 166 -4.52 16.35 6.06
N ARG A 167 -5.57 15.52 6.15
CA ARG A 167 -5.63 14.41 7.11
C ARG A 167 -4.53 13.39 6.87
N ARG A 168 -4.27 13.02 5.62
CA ARG A 168 -3.17 12.09 5.28
C ARG A 168 -1.80 12.69 5.62
N GLU A 169 -1.59 13.96 5.29
CA GLU A 169 -0.34 14.66 5.61
C GLU A 169 -0.14 14.80 7.12
N SER A 170 -1.18 15.15 7.89
CA SER A 170 -1.10 15.20 9.36
C SER A 170 -0.81 13.83 9.96
N ASN A 171 -1.50 12.78 9.49
CA ASN A 171 -1.27 11.41 9.98
C ASN A 171 0.15 10.93 9.66
N LYS A 172 0.68 11.26 8.47
CA LYS A 172 2.08 10.96 8.11
C LYS A 172 3.07 11.69 9.02
N LYS A 173 2.84 12.98 9.29
CA LYS A 173 3.69 13.78 10.20
C LYS A 173 3.67 13.21 11.62
N LEU A 174 2.50 12.88 12.15
CA LEU A 174 2.34 12.24 13.46
C LEU A 174 3.05 10.89 13.54
N ALA A 175 2.94 10.05 12.51
CA ALA A 175 3.65 8.78 12.45
C ALA A 175 5.18 8.95 12.46
N ILE A 176 5.71 9.97 11.74
CA ILE A 176 7.16 10.27 11.70
C ILE A 176 7.64 10.79 13.05
N GLN A 177 6.86 11.62 13.73
CA GLN A 177 7.18 12.14 15.04
C GLN A 177 7.14 11.04 16.12
N ALA A 178 6.18 10.12 16.05
CA ALA A 178 6.04 9.02 17.01
C ALA A 178 7.18 7.99 16.90
N ASN A 179 7.62 7.66 15.68
CA ASN A 179 8.70 6.70 15.42
C ASN A 179 9.77 7.33 14.50
N PRO A 180 10.73 8.10 15.06
CA PRO A 180 11.79 8.71 14.27
C PRO A 180 12.77 7.65 13.76
N GLY A 181 13.09 7.69 12.47
CA GLY A 181 14.06 6.80 11.82
C GLY A 181 13.47 5.86 10.77
N LEU A 182 14.28 4.90 10.30
CA LEU A 182 13.91 3.96 9.24
C LEU A 182 12.88 2.90 9.70
N GLY A 183 12.50 2.90 10.99
CA GLY A 183 11.42 2.07 11.51
C GLY A 183 10.03 2.46 10.97
N ASN A 184 9.84 3.70 10.52
CA ASN A 184 8.58 4.17 9.97
C ASN A 184 8.46 3.90 8.45
N PRO A 185 7.36 3.28 7.98
CA PRO A 185 7.13 3.06 6.54
C PRO A 185 7.20 4.35 5.71
N TYR A 186 6.66 5.46 6.20
CA TYR A 186 6.66 6.75 5.48
C TYR A 186 8.05 7.37 5.36
N ALA A 187 8.94 7.14 6.34
CA ALA A 187 10.31 7.63 6.29
C ALA A 187 11.15 6.81 5.29
N LYS A 188 10.95 5.49 5.26
CA LYS A 188 11.51 4.59 4.24
C LYS A 188 11.08 4.99 2.84
N ASP A 189 9.78 5.18 2.61
CA ASP A 189 9.24 5.54 1.30
C ASP A 189 9.78 6.89 0.81
N LYS A 190 9.85 7.89 1.70
CA LYS A 190 10.40 9.21 1.37
C LYS A 190 11.90 9.14 1.04
N LEU A 191 12.65 8.31 1.75
CA LEU A 191 14.07 8.08 1.47
C LEU A 191 14.24 7.38 0.12
N LEU A 192 13.45 6.35 -0.17
CA LEU A 192 13.43 5.69 -1.48
C LEU A 192 13.03 6.64 -2.61
N GLU A 193 12.02 7.48 -2.39
CA GLU A 193 11.61 8.52 -3.35
C GLU A 193 12.75 9.52 -3.59
N SER A 194 13.46 9.94 -2.54
CA SER A 194 14.62 10.83 -2.67
C SER A 194 15.79 10.18 -3.41
N LEU A 195 16.02 8.87 -3.20
CA LEU A 195 17.07 8.11 -3.87
C LEU A 195 16.73 7.78 -5.33
N LYS A 196 15.45 7.58 -5.63
CA LYS A 196 14.93 7.49 -7.00
C LYS A 196 15.02 8.82 -7.73
N ALA A 197 14.71 9.92 -7.04
CA ALA A 197 14.84 11.27 -7.59
C ALA A 197 16.29 11.70 -7.81
N SER A 198 17.22 11.21 -6.98
CA SER A 198 18.66 11.46 -7.13
C SER A 198 19.36 10.50 -8.10
N ASN A 199 18.63 9.62 -8.79
CA ASN A 199 19.16 8.57 -9.69
C ASN A 199 20.25 7.68 -9.05
N VAL A 200 20.33 7.61 -7.72
CA VAL A 200 21.31 6.76 -7.00
C VAL A 200 20.87 5.30 -6.98
N ILE A 201 19.55 5.07 -6.96
CA ILE A 201 18.96 3.75 -7.12
C ILE A 201 18.35 3.67 -8.51
N ASP A 202 19.15 3.23 -9.48
CA ASP A 202 18.62 2.61 -10.69
C ASP A 202 18.04 1.25 -10.27
N SER A 203 16.76 1.03 -10.52
CA SER A 203 16.04 -0.17 -10.11
C SER A 203 16.62 -1.43 -10.78
N THR A 204 17.54 -2.12 -10.11
CA THR A 204 18.02 -3.46 -10.49
C THR A 204 17.01 -4.58 -10.16
N LYS A 205 15.74 -4.25 -9.86
CA LYS A 205 14.69 -5.25 -9.66
C LYS A 205 13.42 -5.08 -10.50
N ASP A 206 13.31 -4.07 -11.36
CA ASP A 206 12.17 -3.92 -12.28
C ASP A 206 12.62 -3.54 -13.71
N GLN A 207 13.66 -4.20 -14.23
CA GLN A 207 13.88 -4.26 -15.69
C GLN A 207 12.96 -5.31 -16.31
N LYS A 208 11.65 -5.09 -16.18
CA LYS A 208 10.66 -5.56 -17.16
C LYS A 208 9.82 -4.34 -17.53
N SER A 209 10.11 -3.81 -18.72
CA SER A 209 9.39 -2.74 -19.41
C SER A 209 9.52 -1.31 -18.84
N GLY A 210 10.56 -0.59 -19.25
CA GLY A 210 10.52 0.87 -19.14
C GLY A 210 11.85 1.59 -19.34
N LYS A 211 12.09 2.05 -20.56
CA LYS A 211 12.97 3.20 -20.91
C LYS A 211 14.46 2.96 -21.21
N ALA A 212 15.12 1.91 -20.73
CA ALA A 212 16.51 1.61 -21.14
C ALA A 212 16.63 0.70 -22.39
N GLY A 213 15.59 -0.07 -22.72
CA GLY A 213 15.59 -0.95 -23.89
C GLY A 213 15.20 -0.29 -25.21
N LYS A 214 14.80 1.00 -25.21
CA LYS A 214 14.21 1.62 -26.40
C LYS A 214 15.22 1.99 -27.49
N GLU A 215 16.51 2.03 -27.17
CA GLU A 215 17.58 2.40 -28.11
C GLU A 215 17.73 1.43 -29.29
N TYR A 216 17.27 0.18 -29.12
CA TYR A 216 17.33 -0.86 -30.15
C TYR A 216 15.95 -1.34 -30.61
N THR A 217 14.87 -0.68 -30.19
CA THR A 217 13.49 -1.12 -30.53
C THR A 217 12.98 -0.51 -31.83
N SER A 218 13.56 0.61 -32.27
CA SER A 218 13.20 1.26 -33.52
C SER A 218 14.32 1.09 -34.55
N SER A 219 13.98 0.56 -35.72
CA SER A 219 14.92 0.36 -36.83
C SER A 219 15.58 1.68 -37.26
N THR A 220 14.85 2.81 -37.18
CA THR A 220 15.39 4.13 -37.55
C THR A 220 16.53 4.56 -36.63
N GLN A 221 16.43 4.27 -35.33
CA GLN A 221 17.48 4.61 -34.36
C GLN A 221 18.67 3.66 -34.46
N PHE A 222 18.42 2.39 -34.76
CA PHE A 222 19.47 1.40 -35.03
C PHE A 222 20.35 1.80 -36.23
N PHE A 223 19.74 2.13 -37.38
CA PHE A 223 20.51 2.48 -38.58
C PHE A 223 21.23 3.83 -38.46
N ALA A 224 20.67 4.80 -37.71
CA ALA A 224 21.37 6.06 -37.44
C ALA A 224 22.66 5.84 -36.64
N LYS A 225 22.63 4.93 -35.66
CA LYS A 225 23.80 4.56 -34.85
C LYS A 225 24.83 3.77 -35.66
N LEU A 226 24.36 2.86 -36.52
CA LEU A 226 25.22 2.11 -37.44
C LEU A 226 25.95 3.03 -38.44
N GLN A 227 25.27 4.05 -38.96
CA GLN A 227 25.90 5.05 -39.84
C GLN A 227 26.95 5.88 -39.10
N GLN A 228 26.72 6.22 -37.83
CA GLN A 228 27.69 6.92 -37.00
C GLN A 228 28.92 6.06 -36.70
N ASP A 229 28.73 4.77 -36.39
CA ASP A 229 29.83 3.84 -36.14
C ASP A 229 30.68 3.63 -37.39
N VAL A 230 30.06 3.41 -38.56
CA VAL A 230 30.76 3.29 -39.84
C VAL A 230 31.53 4.58 -40.17
N ALA A 231 30.92 5.75 -39.98
CA ALA A 231 31.60 7.03 -40.22
C ALA A 231 32.81 7.23 -39.29
N SER A 232 32.70 6.85 -38.01
CA SER A 232 33.81 6.90 -37.05
C SER A 232 34.95 5.96 -37.44
N GLN A 233 34.62 4.76 -37.95
CA GLN A 233 35.59 3.77 -38.35
C GLN A 233 36.33 4.20 -39.63
N VAL A 234 35.60 4.72 -40.63
CA VAL A 234 36.20 5.29 -41.86
C VAL A 234 37.08 6.51 -41.52
N GLY A 235 36.67 7.36 -40.58
CA GLY A 235 37.46 8.50 -40.11
C GLY A 235 38.79 8.08 -39.45
N SER A 236 38.78 6.99 -38.67
CA SER A 236 39.99 6.47 -38.03
C SER A 236 40.98 5.82 -39.03
N VAL A 237 40.47 5.17 -40.08
CA VAL A 237 41.30 4.58 -41.16
C VAL A 237 41.93 5.69 -42.02
N GLY A 238 41.21 6.78 -42.31
CA GLY A 238 41.77 7.92 -43.05
C GLY A 238 42.90 8.65 -42.31
N ASN A 239 42.81 8.75 -40.98
CA ASN A 239 43.84 9.42 -40.17
C ASN A 239 45.11 8.57 -39.98
N SER A 240 44.97 7.23 -39.93
CA SER A 240 46.13 6.33 -39.82
C SER A 240 46.99 6.29 -41.10
N GLN A 241 46.38 6.41 -42.29
CA GLN A 241 47.12 6.53 -43.55
C GLN A 241 47.86 7.86 -43.71
N LYS A 242 47.28 8.98 -43.23
CA LYS A 242 47.96 10.29 -43.21
C LYS A 242 49.15 10.33 -42.26
N LYS A 243 49.08 9.60 -41.13
CA LYS A 243 50.17 9.50 -40.16
C LYS A 243 51.36 8.72 -40.71
N ARG A 244 51.12 7.59 -41.38
CA ARG A 244 52.17 6.79 -42.05
C ARG A 244 52.90 7.57 -43.16
N LYS A 245 52.16 8.33 -44.00
CA LYS A 245 52.80 9.17 -45.03
C LYS A 245 53.70 10.28 -44.49
N ARG A 246 53.48 10.76 -43.26
CA ARG A 246 54.33 11.78 -42.62
C ARG A 246 55.60 11.19 -42.00
N GLU A 247 55.53 9.97 -41.46
CA GLU A 247 56.71 9.25 -40.94
C GLU A 247 57.67 8.83 -42.06
N ASP A 248 57.15 8.36 -43.21
CA ASP A 248 57.99 7.94 -44.34
C ASP A 248 58.72 9.10 -45.04
N GLN A 249 58.22 10.34 -44.91
CA GLN A 249 58.90 11.54 -45.41
C GLN A 249 59.94 12.08 -44.43
N ALA A 250 59.73 11.91 -43.12
CA ALA A 250 60.68 12.34 -42.09
C ALA A 250 61.92 11.43 -42.01
N ALA A 251 61.78 10.13 -42.30
CA ALA A 251 62.89 9.17 -42.25
C ALA A 251 63.90 9.29 -43.42
N LYS A 252 63.59 10.06 -44.47
CA LYS A 252 64.46 10.22 -45.66
C LYS A 252 65.35 11.47 -45.63
N SER A 253 65.18 12.37 -44.67
CA SER A 253 65.86 13.68 -44.68
C SER A 253 66.97 13.87 -43.64
N SER A 254 67.41 12.82 -42.93
CA SER A 254 68.46 12.93 -41.92
C SER A 254 69.60 11.94 -42.12
N SER A 255 70.35 12.11 -43.21
CA SER A 255 71.71 11.58 -43.33
C SER A 255 72.55 12.51 -44.19
N PHE A 256 73.74 12.85 -43.68
CA PHE A 256 74.83 13.68 -44.24
C PHE A 256 74.84 15.16 -43.86
N LYS A 257 75.79 15.50 -42.99
CA LYS A 257 76.84 16.52 -43.23
C LYS A 257 78.06 16.20 -42.37
N LEU A 258 79.23 16.20 -43.03
CA LEU A 258 80.58 16.10 -42.47
C LEU A 258 80.91 17.33 -41.62
#